data_AF-A0AAW0F6A9-F1
#
_entry.id   AF-A0AAW0F6A9-F1
#
_cell.length_a   1.000
_cell.length_b   1.000
_cell.length_c   1.000
_cell.angle_alpha   90.00
_cell.angle_beta   90.00
_cell.angle_gamma   90.00
#
_symmetry.space_group_name_H-M   'P 1'
#
loop_
_entity.id
_entity.type
_entity.pdbx_description
1 polymer ?
#
loop_
_entity_poly.entity_id
_entity_poly.type
_entity_poly.pdbx_seq_one_letter_code
_entity_poly.pdbx_strand_id
1 'polypeptide(L)'
;MADRRLPALKGTKAKQPPKEAVDDYALCHEYASYIAQLRGLLDETTGQPPAGVNTAEVERRITLIQSALDEVERRNTEARWRIELRNGQRLLLTYQRRIEAEAEAERKRQDAEKHRLAQVEEMRSMQLAYYKERNGRTGTKSQQCRAHNEQVQVETVTKAGSNEERRTRNLANLEAERRRKQMELHDREQAKQEYARKVRERQADQDAEKEAENTRLAEIHRQEMEAKLSAIRESKRSKWAAKKEASRSKSVLVWKNGEAVLETERKNHGDLVAELQQRQRQQASRYAEEKAEQEAYIQQRIQLHAARQERQQENLRKLVDMRVTRGIEIVKAAGEKRQRANETKERQATQYVEAGRLLDEEVQLHRTRARKQQERRANESLAQNYRRWNHRAARIMEELHEAMAREEAEAEQQQSAAAHNQRGALSSAHGDSQRSWATGERSGSPQRPPFTACLPSPTEFAV
;
A
#
# COMPACT_ATOMS: atom_id res chain seq x y z
N MET A 1 -14.00 36.80 -4.03
CA MET A 1 -14.47 35.54 -3.41
C MET A 1 -13.84 35.41 -2.04
N ALA A 2 -14.61 35.19 -0.98
CA ALA A 2 -14.07 34.99 0.37
C ALA A 2 -14.25 33.52 0.78
N ASP A 3 -13.16 32.88 1.22
CA ASP A 3 -13.16 31.49 1.68
C ASP A 3 -14.03 31.32 2.93
N ARG A 4 -15.30 30.99 2.75
CA ARG A 4 -16.19 30.52 3.83
C ARG A 4 -15.78 29.11 4.24
N ARG A 5 -14.66 28.99 4.97
CA ARG A 5 -14.29 27.77 5.69
C ARG A 5 -15.36 27.48 6.74
N LEU A 6 -16.26 26.56 6.42
CA LEU A 6 -17.35 26.14 7.30
C LEU A 6 -16.77 25.48 8.57
N PRO A 7 -17.42 25.64 9.74
CA PRO A 7 -16.91 25.11 10.99
C PRO A 7 -16.89 23.58 10.95
N ALA A 8 -15.78 22.99 11.39
CA ALA A 8 -15.69 21.54 11.54
C ALA A 8 -16.71 21.07 12.57
N LEU A 9 -17.53 20.08 12.19
CA LEU A 9 -18.48 19.41 13.09
C LEU A 9 -17.69 18.80 14.24
N LYS A 10 -17.82 19.36 15.46
CA LYS A 10 -17.22 18.76 16.66
C LYS A 10 -17.80 17.37 16.85
N GLY A 11 -16.93 16.36 16.85
CA GLY A 11 -17.34 14.96 16.89
C GLY A 11 -18.16 14.61 18.12
N THR A 12 -19.49 14.59 17.98
CA THR A 12 -20.39 13.89 18.89
C THR A 12 -19.94 12.44 18.94
N LYS A 13 -19.50 11.93 20.10
CA LYS A 13 -18.99 10.57 20.26
C LYS A 13 -19.99 9.58 19.65
N ALA A 14 -19.62 8.96 18.54
CA ALA A 14 -20.47 7.97 17.89
C ALA A 14 -20.73 6.82 18.88
N LYS A 15 -22.00 6.56 19.18
CA LYS A 15 -22.42 5.38 19.93
C LYS A 15 -21.90 4.18 19.14
N GLN A 16 -21.03 3.36 19.74
CA GLN A 16 -20.39 2.26 19.01
C GLN A 16 -21.48 1.34 18.43
N PRO A 17 -21.33 0.86 17.17
CA PRO A 17 -22.23 -0.15 16.64
C PRO A 17 -22.16 -1.42 17.50
N PRO A 18 -23.23 -2.25 17.53
CA PRO A 18 -23.21 -3.51 18.26
C PRO A 18 -22.08 -4.43 17.74
N LYS A 19 -21.41 -5.14 18.66
CA LYS A 19 -20.17 -5.87 18.41
C LYS A 19 -20.35 -7.26 17.76
N GLU A 20 -21.54 -7.55 17.25
CA GLU A 20 -21.97 -8.90 16.85
C GLU A 20 -22.38 -8.97 15.37
N ALA A 21 -22.15 -7.90 14.60
CA ALA A 21 -22.18 -7.97 13.15
C ALA A 21 -20.81 -8.42 12.62
N VAL A 22 -20.80 -9.42 11.73
CA VAL A 22 -19.61 -9.84 10.97
C VAL A 22 -18.96 -8.61 10.33
N ASP A 23 -17.65 -8.46 10.53
CA ASP A 23 -16.90 -7.40 9.89
C ASP A 23 -16.66 -7.78 8.42
N ASP A 24 -17.45 -7.18 7.51
CA ASP A 24 -17.31 -7.39 6.06
C ASP A 24 -15.84 -7.21 5.60
N TYR A 25 -15.05 -6.35 6.26
CA TYR A 25 -13.64 -6.14 5.93
C TYR A 25 -12.77 -7.36 6.23
N ALA A 26 -13.04 -8.07 7.34
CA ALA A 26 -12.37 -9.34 7.66
C ALA A 26 -12.80 -10.43 6.66
N LEU A 27 -14.10 -10.52 6.39
CA LEU A 27 -14.68 -11.46 5.43
C LEU A 27 -14.09 -11.27 4.01
N CYS A 28 -13.92 -10.02 3.55
CA CYS A 28 -13.24 -9.71 2.29
C CYS A 28 -11.79 -10.20 2.23
N HIS A 29 -11.07 -10.15 3.37
CA HIS A 29 -9.69 -10.63 3.49
C HIS A 29 -9.61 -12.16 3.53
N GLU A 30 -10.52 -12.82 4.26
CA GLU A 30 -10.62 -14.28 4.31
C GLU A 30 -10.92 -14.86 2.91
N TYR A 31 -11.94 -14.34 2.22
CA TYR A 31 -12.20 -14.70 0.83
C TYR A 31 -11.00 -14.41 -0.09
N ALA A 32 -10.28 -13.31 0.08
CA ALA A 32 -9.09 -13.02 -0.72
C ALA A 32 -7.97 -14.05 -0.48
N SER A 33 -7.87 -14.59 0.73
CA SER A 33 -6.94 -15.69 1.05
C SER A 33 -7.37 -17.01 0.39
N TYR A 34 -8.67 -17.33 0.38
CA TYR A 34 -9.18 -18.52 -0.31
C TYR A 34 -9.01 -18.41 -1.84
N ILE A 35 -9.27 -17.25 -2.44
CA ILE A 35 -9.02 -16.97 -3.87
C ILE A 35 -7.54 -17.22 -4.22
N ALA A 36 -6.61 -16.72 -3.42
CA ALA A 36 -5.18 -16.95 -3.64
C ALA A 36 -4.80 -18.44 -3.50
N GLN A 37 -5.37 -19.14 -2.52
CA GLN A 37 -5.12 -20.58 -2.30
C GLN A 37 -5.70 -21.46 -3.41
N LEU A 38 -6.92 -21.20 -3.87
CA LEU A 38 -7.57 -21.94 -4.96
C LEU A 38 -6.90 -21.71 -6.31
N ARG A 39 -6.51 -20.46 -6.62
CA ARG A 39 -5.70 -20.15 -7.82
C ARG A 39 -4.35 -20.86 -7.77
N GLY A 40 -3.66 -20.83 -6.63
CA GLY A 40 -2.41 -21.59 -6.43
C GLY A 40 -2.57 -23.10 -6.55
N LEU A 41 -3.70 -23.68 -6.14
CA LEU A 41 -4.03 -25.09 -6.39
C LEU A 41 -4.20 -25.40 -7.88
N LEU A 42 -4.78 -24.49 -8.67
CA LEU A 42 -4.91 -24.66 -10.12
C LEU A 42 -3.55 -24.56 -10.82
N ASP A 43 -2.73 -23.57 -10.46
CA ASP A 43 -1.37 -23.41 -10.98
C ASP A 43 -0.44 -24.60 -10.64
N GLU A 44 -0.66 -25.27 -9.49
CA GLU A 44 0.06 -26.49 -9.10
C GLU A 44 -0.36 -27.75 -9.89
N THR A 45 -1.38 -27.69 -10.75
CA THR A 45 -1.82 -28.88 -11.50
C THR A 45 -0.86 -29.28 -12.62
N THR A 46 0.01 -30.24 -12.32
CA THR A 46 0.80 -30.92 -13.36
C THR A 46 -0.14 -31.66 -14.31
N GLY A 47 -0.25 -31.22 -15.57
CA GLY A 47 -1.17 -31.73 -16.59
C GLY A 47 -0.96 -33.19 -17.06
N GLN A 48 -0.26 -34.02 -16.29
CA GLN A 48 -0.16 -35.46 -16.45
C GLN A 48 -0.38 -36.13 -15.08
N PRO A 49 -1.44 -36.94 -14.89
CA PRO A 49 -1.63 -37.69 -13.66
C PRO A 49 -0.61 -38.85 -13.56
N PRO A 50 -0.32 -39.34 -12.34
CA PRO A 50 0.45 -40.56 -12.16
C PRO A 50 -0.30 -41.78 -12.73
N ALA A 51 0.45 -42.74 -13.27
CA ALA A 51 -0.08 -43.97 -13.83
C ALA A 51 -0.93 -44.74 -12.80
N GLY A 52 -2.18 -45.01 -13.17
CA GLY A 52 -3.20 -45.62 -12.31
C GLY A 52 -4.28 -44.65 -11.81
N VAL A 53 -4.05 -43.33 -11.89
CA VAL A 53 -5.09 -42.31 -11.65
C VAL A 53 -5.77 -41.95 -12.97
N ASN A 54 -7.10 -41.84 -12.95
CA ASN A 54 -7.90 -41.50 -14.12
C ASN A 54 -7.85 -39.97 -14.38
N THR A 55 -7.54 -39.54 -15.61
CA THR A 55 -7.53 -38.12 -15.99
C THR A 55 -8.86 -37.44 -15.68
N ALA A 56 -9.97 -38.12 -15.96
CA ALA A 56 -11.33 -37.63 -15.70
C ALA A 56 -11.64 -37.42 -14.21
N GLU A 57 -10.88 -38.01 -13.28
CA GLU A 57 -10.99 -37.71 -11.84
C GLU A 57 -10.26 -36.41 -11.48
N VAL A 58 -9.07 -36.18 -12.04
CA VAL A 58 -8.32 -34.94 -11.86
C VAL A 58 -9.05 -33.76 -12.50
N GLU A 59 -9.57 -33.94 -13.71
CA GLU A 59 -10.41 -32.96 -14.41
C GLU A 59 -11.66 -32.59 -13.60
N ARG A 60 -12.38 -33.59 -13.05
CA ARG A 60 -13.53 -33.33 -12.15
C ARG A 60 -13.12 -32.59 -10.87
N ARG A 61 -11.93 -32.83 -10.32
CA ARG A 61 -11.43 -32.08 -9.15
C ARG A 61 -11.02 -30.65 -9.52
N ILE A 62 -10.43 -30.44 -10.70
CA ILE A 62 -10.10 -29.12 -11.25
C ILE A 62 -11.37 -28.29 -11.45
N THR A 63 -12.41 -28.85 -12.08
CA THR A 63 -13.68 -28.14 -12.29
C THR A 63 -14.40 -27.81 -10.98
N LEU A 64 -14.28 -28.67 -9.96
CA LEU A 64 -14.78 -28.34 -8.61
C LEU A 64 -14.03 -27.14 -7.99
N ILE A 65 -12.70 -27.15 -8.06
CA ILE A 65 -11.86 -26.03 -7.56
C ILE A 65 -12.17 -24.72 -8.31
N GLN A 66 -12.39 -24.79 -9.63
CA GLN A 66 -12.82 -23.64 -10.44
C GLN A 66 -14.20 -23.13 -10.00
N SER A 67 -15.21 -24.00 -9.86
CA SER A 67 -16.54 -23.57 -9.42
C SER A 67 -16.56 -22.96 -8.02
N ALA A 68 -15.69 -23.42 -7.12
CA ALA A 68 -15.52 -22.82 -5.80
C ALA A 68 -14.76 -21.48 -5.85
N LEU A 69 -13.79 -21.34 -6.76
CA LEU A 69 -13.10 -20.07 -7.00
C LEU A 69 -14.09 -19.01 -7.49
N ASP A 70 -14.91 -19.33 -8.49
CA ASP A 70 -15.91 -18.42 -9.05
C ASP A 70 -16.94 -17.97 -7.99
N GLU A 71 -17.42 -18.89 -7.14
CA GLU A 71 -18.34 -18.58 -6.04
C GLU A 71 -17.70 -17.71 -4.94
N VAL A 72 -16.43 -17.93 -4.59
CA VAL A 72 -15.72 -17.08 -3.62
C VAL A 72 -15.39 -15.72 -4.20
N GLU A 73 -15.03 -15.62 -5.48
CA GLU A 73 -14.86 -14.33 -6.17
C GLU A 73 -16.18 -13.56 -6.20
N ARG A 74 -17.32 -14.22 -6.47
CA ARG A 74 -18.66 -13.66 -6.35
C ARG A 74 -18.92 -13.11 -4.94
N ARG A 75 -18.79 -13.92 -3.89
CA ARG A 75 -19.02 -13.46 -2.49
C ARG A 75 -18.06 -12.36 -2.05
N ASN A 76 -16.80 -12.36 -2.52
CA ASN A 76 -15.86 -11.27 -2.26
C ASN A 76 -16.35 -9.94 -2.86
N THR A 77 -16.89 -9.95 -4.09
CA THR A 77 -17.51 -8.73 -4.67
C THR A 77 -18.76 -8.30 -3.90
N GLU A 78 -19.59 -9.23 -3.43
CA GLU A 78 -20.78 -8.91 -2.62
C GLU A 78 -20.40 -8.31 -1.25
N ALA A 79 -19.39 -8.86 -0.57
CA ALA A 79 -18.90 -8.32 0.69
C ALA A 79 -18.31 -6.89 0.52
N ARG A 80 -17.59 -6.62 -0.58
CA ARG A 80 -17.16 -5.26 -0.94
C ARG A 80 -18.34 -4.33 -1.19
N TRP A 81 -19.37 -4.80 -1.90
CA TRP A 81 -20.59 -4.03 -2.13
C TRP A 81 -21.35 -3.71 -0.83
N ARG A 82 -21.42 -4.65 0.13
CA ARG A 82 -21.94 -4.39 1.49
C ARG A 82 -21.17 -3.24 2.16
N ILE A 83 -19.84 -3.25 2.09
CA ILE A 83 -18.97 -2.19 2.64
C ILE A 83 -19.24 -0.83 1.98
N GLU A 84 -19.26 -0.79 0.64
CA GLU A 84 -19.48 0.44 -0.13
C GLU A 84 -20.86 1.04 0.15
N LEU A 85 -21.90 0.21 0.18
CA LEU A 85 -23.26 0.61 0.53
C LEU A 85 -23.35 1.17 1.97
N ARG A 86 -22.76 0.46 2.96
CA ARG A 86 -22.69 0.92 4.37
C ARG A 86 -21.96 2.27 4.48
N ASN A 87 -20.88 2.48 3.72
CA ASN A 87 -20.13 3.74 3.71
C ASN A 87 -20.87 4.87 2.97
N GLY A 88 -21.57 4.57 1.87
CA GLY A 88 -22.46 5.51 1.19
C GLY A 88 -23.60 5.99 2.09
N GLN A 89 -24.23 5.08 2.84
CA GLN A 89 -25.26 5.43 3.83
C GLN A 89 -24.70 6.33 4.95
N ARG A 90 -23.52 6.03 5.50
CA ARG A 90 -22.84 6.89 6.49
C ARG A 90 -22.54 8.29 5.94
N LEU A 91 -22.16 8.39 4.67
CA LEU A 91 -21.90 9.66 3.98
C LEU A 91 -23.18 10.47 3.78
N LEU A 92 -24.27 9.84 3.32
CA LEU A 92 -25.59 10.48 3.19
C LEU A 92 -26.13 11.00 4.53
N LEU A 93 -26.06 10.19 5.60
CA LEU A 93 -26.41 10.62 6.96
C LEU A 93 -25.55 11.81 7.44
N THR A 94 -24.29 11.89 7.01
CA THR A 94 -23.40 13.01 7.33
C THR A 94 -23.78 14.28 6.57
N TYR A 95 -24.20 14.18 5.30
CA TYR A 95 -24.75 15.30 4.55
C TYR A 95 -26.10 15.78 5.11
N GLN A 96 -27.01 14.87 5.48
CA GLN A 96 -28.30 15.22 6.11
C GLN A 96 -28.09 16.04 7.39
N ARG A 97 -27.28 15.54 8.34
CA ARG A 97 -26.94 16.27 9.57
C ARG A 97 -26.30 17.63 9.35
N ARG A 98 -25.56 17.77 8.24
CA ARG A 98 -24.96 19.06 7.86
C ARG A 98 -26.00 20.03 7.31
N ILE A 99 -26.92 19.57 6.47
CA ILE A 99 -28.05 20.38 5.96
C ILE A 99 -28.94 20.82 7.12
N GLU A 100 -29.23 19.92 8.08
CA GLU A 100 -29.95 20.23 9.32
C GLU A 100 -29.23 21.32 10.14
N ALA A 101 -27.92 21.18 10.36
CA ALA A 101 -27.13 22.15 11.11
C ALA A 101 -26.97 23.51 10.39
N GLU A 102 -26.89 23.51 9.06
CA GLU A 102 -26.86 24.73 8.23
C GLU A 102 -28.24 25.43 8.28
N ALA A 103 -29.35 24.70 8.18
CA ALA A 103 -30.71 25.25 8.34
C ALA A 103 -31.01 25.77 9.76
N GLU A 104 -30.52 25.08 10.81
CA GLU A 104 -30.55 25.62 12.18
C GLU A 104 -29.78 26.93 12.31
N ALA A 105 -28.59 27.02 11.70
CA ALA A 105 -27.76 28.22 11.73
C ALA A 105 -28.42 29.39 10.99
N GLU A 106 -29.17 29.12 9.92
CA GLU A 106 -29.95 30.14 9.21
C GLU A 106 -31.17 30.62 10.01
N ARG A 107 -31.93 29.72 10.66
CA ARG A 107 -33.00 30.11 11.59
C ARG A 107 -32.46 31.00 12.70
N LYS A 108 -31.37 30.59 13.35
CA LYS A 108 -30.68 31.37 14.40
C LYS A 108 -30.19 32.75 13.93
N ARG A 109 -29.82 32.90 12.65
CA ARG A 109 -29.50 34.22 12.05
C ARG A 109 -30.76 35.07 11.83
N GLN A 110 -31.82 34.50 11.27
CA GLN A 110 -33.07 35.20 11.03
C GLN A 110 -33.69 35.70 12.34
N ASP A 111 -33.66 34.89 13.40
CA ASP A 111 -34.21 35.30 14.70
C ASP A 111 -33.34 36.36 15.39
N ALA A 112 -32.01 36.26 15.28
CA ALA A 112 -31.10 37.34 15.74
C ALA A 112 -31.30 38.65 14.95
N GLU A 113 -31.62 38.58 13.65
CA GLU A 113 -31.97 39.75 12.84
C GLU A 113 -33.32 40.35 13.25
N LYS A 114 -34.36 39.54 13.48
CA LYS A 114 -35.66 40.00 14.03
C LYS A 114 -35.47 40.72 15.37
N HIS A 115 -34.71 40.13 16.30
CA HIS A 115 -34.43 40.76 17.60
C HIS A 115 -33.68 42.10 17.44
N ARG A 116 -32.70 42.18 16.52
CA ARG A 116 -32.00 43.42 16.21
C ARG A 116 -32.92 44.48 15.62
N LEU A 117 -33.84 44.11 14.72
CA LEU A 117 -34.82 45.03 14.13
C LEU A 117 -35.78 45.55 15.20
N ALA A 118 -36.33 44.67 16.05
CA ALA A 118 -37.19 45.05 17.17
C ALA A 118 -36.49 46.03 18.14
N GLN A 119 -35.21 45.81 18.48
CA GLN A 119 -34.43 46.76 19.29
C GLN A 119 -34.24 48.11 18.60
N VAL A 120 -34.06 48.15 17.28
CA VAL A 120 -33.96 49.42 16.52
C VAL A 120 -35.31 50.16 16.50
N GLU A 121 -36.43 49.43 16.42
CA GLU A 121 -37.78 50.01 16.48
C GLU A 121 -38.13 50.50 17.89
N GLU A 122 -37.79 49.75 18.94
CA GLU A 122 -37.91 50.16 20.34
C GLU A 122 -37.12 51.45 20.59
N MET A 123 -35.84 51.50 20.21
CA MET A 123 -34.98 52.68 20.35
C MET A 123 -35.54 53.90 19.58
N ARG A 124 -36.10 53.70 18.37
CA ARG A 124 -36.79 54.75 17.62
C ARG A 124 -38.05 55.24 18.34
N SER A 125 -38.85 54.32 18.89
CA SER A 125 -40.07 54.66 19.64
C SER A 125 -39.75 55.46 20.91
N MET A 126 -38.67 55.10 21.63
CA MET A 126 -38.18 55.83 22.80
C MET A 126 -37.66 57.22 22.44
N GLN A 127 -36.93 57.38 21.32
CA GLN A 127 -36.52 58.69 20.81
C GLN A 127 -37.74 59.56 20.48
N LEU A 128 -38.74 59.02 19.77
CA LEU A 128 -39.98 59.74 19.45
C LEU A 128 -40.76 60.13 20.71
N ALA A 129 -40.84 59.26 21.71
CA ALA A 129 -41.47 59.55 23.01
C ALA A 129 -40.73 60.68 23.75
N TYR A 130 -39.40 60.61 23.84
CA TYR A 130 -38.56 61.64 24.46
C TYR A 130 -38.73 63.01 23.79
N TYR A 131 -38.69 63.07 22.45
CA TYR A 131 -38.91 64.33 21.74
C TYR A 131 -40.35 64.85 21.87
N LYS A 132 -41.36 63.96 21.85
CA LYS A 132 -42.76 64.32 22.11
C LYS A 132 -42.93 64.92 23.52
N GLU A 133 -42.32 64.33 24.54
CA GLU A 133 -42.38 64.83 25.91
C GLU A 133 -41.63 66.17 26.06
N ARG A 134 -40.41 66.28 25.52
CA ARG A 134 -39.61 67.52 25.52
C ARG A 134 -40.37 68.67 24.83
N ASN A 135 -41.01 68.39 23.70
CA ASN A 135 -41.81 69.37 22.97
C ASN A 135 -43.07 69.74 23.77
N GLY A 136 -43.72 68.77 24.43
CA GLY A 136 -44.83 69.01 25.35
C GLY A 136 -44.45 69.93 26.52
N ARG A 137 -43.35 69.62 27.22
CA ARG A 137 -42.78 70.46 28.31
C ARG A 137 -42.37 71.86 27.85
N THR A 138 -42.04 72.02 26.57
CA THR A 138 -41.71 73.33 25.97
C THR A 138 -42.97 74.09 25.58
N GLY A 139 -43.99 73.39 25.07
CA GLY A 139 -45.32 73.93 24.76
C GLY A 139 -46.04 74.44 26.00
N THR A 140 -46.05 73.69 27.11
CA THR A 140 -46.67 74.12 28.36
C THR A 140 -45.98 75.36 28.95
N LYS A 141 -44.65 75.44 28.90
CA LYS A 141 -43.92 76.67 29.25
C LYS A 141 -44.28 77.85 28.35
N SER A 142 -44.41 77.64 27.04
CA SER A 142 -44.84 78.69 26.11
C SER A 142 -46.27 79.17 26.41
N GLN A 143 -47.19 78.27 26.74
CA GLN A 143 -48.55 78.59 27.18
C GLN A 143 -48.55 79.37 28.51
N GLN A 144 -47.73 78.98 29.49
CA GLN A 144 -47.58 79.71 30.76
C GLN A 144 -47.07 81.14 30.53
N CYS A 145 -46.07 81.34 29.66
CA CYS A 145 -45.60 82.68 29.31
C CYS A 145 -46.66 83.53 28.60
N ARG A 146 -47.49 82.93 27.71
CA ARG A 146 -48.60 83.64 27.07
C ARG A 146 -49.66 84.08 28.08
N ALA A 147 -50.14 83.15 28.91
CA ALA A 147 -51.12 83.44 29.95
C ALA A 147 -50.63 84.50 30.95
N HIS A 148 -49.34 84.48 31.31
CA HIS A 148 -48.74 85.53 32.14
C HIS A 148 -48.71 86.89 31.44
N ASN A 149 -48.31 86.95 30.16
CA ASN A 149 -48.32 88.19 29.38
C ASN A 149 -49.75 88.75 29.22
N GLU A 150 -50.73 87.89 28.96
CA GLU A 150 -52.16 88.23 28.89
C GLU A 150 -52.66 88.79 30.23
N GLN A 151 -52.30 88.17 31.36
CA GLN A 151 -52.62 88.67 32.69
C GLN A 151 -51.97 90.04 32.98
N VAL A 152 -50.68 90.21 32.63
CA VAL A 152 -49.97 91.50 32.78
C VAL A 152 -50.59 92.58 31.90
N GLN A 153 -51.10 92.24 30.71
CA GLN A 153 -51.84 93.16 29.85
C GLN A 153 -53.17 93.59 30.50
N VAL A 154 -53.94 92.65 31.08
CA VAL A 154 -55.17 92.96 31.83
C VAL A 154 -54.89 93.83 33.07
N GLU A 155 -53.83 93.54 33.81
CA GLU A 155 -53.35 94.40 34.91
C GLU A 155 -52.97 95.81 34.44
N THR A 156 -52.38 95.93 33.25
CA THR A 156 -51.98 97.23 32.69
C THR A 156 -53.22 98.05 32.27
N VAL A 157 -54.20 97.41 31.63
CA VAL A 157 -55.48 98.05 31.24
C VAL A 157 -56.28 98.48 32.48
N THR A 158 -56.37 97.65 33.51
CA THR A 158 -57.08 98.01 34.75
C THR A 158 -56.36 99.12 35.53
N LYS A 159 -55.03 99.11 35.60
CA LYS A 159 -54.24 100.24 36.16
C LYS A 159 -54.47 101.53 35.36
N ALA A 160 -54.51 101.46 34.03
CA ALA A 160 -54.82 102.62 33.18
C ALA A 160 -56.24 103.18 33.46
N GLY A 161 -57.27 102.32 33.51
CA GLY A 161 -58.64 102.73 33.87
C GLY A 161 -58.72 103.41 35.23
N SER A 162 -58.03 102.86 36.26
CA SER A 162 -58.00 103.46 37.60
C SER A 162 -57.31 104.85 37.64
N ASN A 163 -56.37 105.10 36.73
CA ASN A 163 -55.74 106.42 36.59
C ASN A 163 -56.63 107.40 35.80
N GLU A 164 -57.45 106.92 34.87
CA GLU A 164 -58.42 107.74 34.16
C GLU A 164 -59.60 108.13 35.08
N GLU A 165 -60.03 107.23 35.99
CA GLU A 165 -60.92 107.58 37.11
C GLU A 165 -60.31 108.62 38.05
N ARG A 166 -59.02 108.53 38.36
CA ARG A 166 -58.31 109.55 39.17
C ARG A 166 -58.23 110.88 38.43
N ARG A 167 -57.95 110.88 37.12
CA ARG A 167 -57.93 112.09 36.27
C ARG A 167 -59.31 112.75 36.23
N THR A 168 -60.36 112.00 35.96
CA THR A 168 -61.74 112.55 35.90
C THR A 168 -62.19 113.11 37.26
N ARG A 169 -61.89 112.44 38.38
CA ARG A 169 -62.12 113.00 39.73
C ARG A 169 -61.29 114.27 39.97
N ASN A 170 -60.02 114.30 39.58
CA ASN A 170 -59.17 115.49 39.73
C ASN A 170 -59.61 116.65 38.82
N LEU A 171 -60.14 116.37 37.63
CA LEU A 171 -60.73 117.38 36.74
C LEU A 171 -62.03 117.94 37.32
N ALA A 172 -62.91 117.09 37.87
CA ALA A 172 -64.11 117.54 38.57
C ALA A 172 -63.77 118.39 39.82
N ASN A 173 -62.74 118.00 40.58
CA ASN A 173 -62.21 118.80 41.68
C ASN A 173 -61.62 120.13 41.19
N LEU A 174 -60.88 120.14 40.08
CA LEU A 174 -60.37 121.36 39.45
C LEU A 174 -61.49 122.26 38.90
N GLU A 175 -62.61 121.70 38.43
CA GLU A 175 -63.78 122.49 38.05
C GLU A 175 -64.50 123.06 39.27
N ALA A 176 -64.64 122.30 40.36
CA ALA A 176 -65.16 122.80 41.62
C ALA A 176 -64.25 123.90 42.20
N GLU A 177 -62.92 123.74 42.12
CA GLU A 177 -61.95 124.78 42.46
C GLU A 177 -62.00 125.97 41.51
N ARG A 178 -62.21 125.79 40.21
CA ARG A 178 -62.38 126.89 39.26
C ARG A 178 -63.66 127.67 39.55
N ARG A 179 -64.78 127.01 39.87
CA ARG A 179 -66.02 127.67 40.30
C ARG A 179 -65.85 128.40 41.63
N ARG A 180 -65.17 127.78 42.61
CA ARG A 180 -64.79 128.42 43.88
C ARG A 180 -63.87 129.61 43.67
N LYS A 181 -62.86 129.50 42.79
CA LYS A 181 -61.94 130.61 42.43
C LYS A 181 -62.60 131.64 41.52
N GLN A 182 -63.64 131.32 40.76
CA GLN A 182 -64.45 132.29 40.04
C GLN A 182 -65.36 133.06 40.98
N MET A 183 -65.92 132.42 42.02
CA MET A 183 -66.53 133.14 43.14
C MET A 183 -65.48 133.95 43.91
N GLU A 184 -64.37 133.36 44.37
CA GLU A 184 -63.29 134.08 45.08
C GLU A 184 -62.67 135.21 44.24
N LEU A 185 -62.66 135.10 42.90
CA LEU A 185 -62.24 136.17 41.99
C LEU A 185 -63.34 137.19 41.74
N HIS A 186 -64.61 136.81 41.66
CA HIS A 186 -65.74 137.75 41.62
C HIS A 186 -65.85 138.52 42.94
N ASP A 187 -65.66 137.86 44.07
CA ASP A 187 -65.58 138.43 45.41
C ASP A 187 -64.29 139.25 45.57
N ARG A 188 -63.15 138.82 45.01
CA ARG A 188 -61.95 139.66 44.90
C ARG A 188 -62.08 140.80 43.90
N GLU A 189 -63.00 140.75 42.95
CA GLU A 189 -63.18 141.78 41.92
C GLU A 189 -64.28 142.76 42.29
N GLN A 190 -65.27 142.35 43.09
CA GLN A 190 -66.01 143.23 43.98
C GLN A 190 -65.05 143.85 45.00
N ALA A 191 -64.27 143.05 45.73
CA ALA A 191 -63.31 143.55 46.70
C ALA A 191 -62.11 144.30 46.06
N LYS A 192 -61.89 144.24 44.73
CA LYS A 192 -60.94 145.08 43.95
C LYS A 192 -61.64 146.18 43.14
N GLN A 193 -62.95 146.19 42.96
CA GLN A 193 -63.67 147.42 42.69
C GLN A 193 -63.68 148.26 43.98
N GLU A 194 -63.80 147.61 45.15
CA GLU A 194 -63.52 148.17 46.47
C GLU A 194 -62.03 148.36 46.80
N TYR A 195 -61.09 147.62 46.21
CA TYR A 195 -59.63 147.74 46.41
C TYR A 195 -58.89 148.16 45.13
N ALA A 196 -59.57 148.82 44.19
CA ALA A 196 -59.03 149.74 43.17
C ALA A 196 -59.72 151.12 43.26
N ARG A 197 -60.85 151.18 43.99
CA ARG A 197 -60.96 152.11 45.12
C ARG A 197 -59.70 152.06 46.07
N LYS A 198 -58.72 151.10 45.95
CA LYS A 198 -57.45 150.87 46.74
C LYS A 198 -55.96 150.26 46.21
N VAL A 199 -55.47 149.41 45.14
CA VAL A 199 -53.98 148.77 44.73
C VAL A 199 -53.46 147.57 43.51
N ARG A 200 -52.32 146.52 43.37
CA ARG A 200 -51.59 145.25 42.36
C ARG A 200 -50.19 144.06 42.49
N GLU A 201 -49.66 142.82 41.73
CA GLU A 201 -48.21 141.80 41.60
C GLU A 201 -47.66 140.16 40.89
N ARG A 202 -46.34 139.40 40.62
CA ARG A 202 -45.69 137.78 40.24
C ARG A 202 -44.19 136.95 39.51
N GLN A 203 -43.74 135.51 39.21
CA GLN A 203 -42.29 134.55 38.82
C GLN A 203 -41.83 132.91 38.08
N ALA A 204 -40.54 132.10 37.87
CA ALA A 204 -39.93 130.65 37.04
C ALA A 204 -38.50 129.47 37.17
N ASP A 205 -37.93 128.31 36.32
CA ASP A 205 -36.53 127.22 36.24
C ASP A 205 -36.04 125.64 35.40
N GLN A 206 -34.75 124.78 35.27
CA GLN A 206 -34.08 123.42 34.34
C GLN A 206 -32.73 122.15 34.52
N ASP A 207 -32.15 120.98 33.68
CA ASP A 207 -30.94 119.69 33.76
C ASP A 207 -30.18 118.41 32.64
N ALA A 208 -29.03 117.36 32.70
CA ALA A 208 -28.32 116.03 31.76
C ALA A 208 -26.86 114.86 31.82
N GLU A 209 -26.41 113.56 31.12
CA GLU A 209 -24.99 112.49 30.98
C GLU A 209 -24.50 110.95 30.06
N LYS A 210 -23.27 110.01 29.99
CA LYS A 210 -22.63 108.60 29.10
C LYS A 210 -21.23 107.41 29.20
N GLU A 211 -20.72 106.17 28.44
CA GLU A 211 -19.25 105.18 28.20
C GLU A 211 -18.80 103.46 27.69
N ALA A 212 -17.55 102.69 27.16
CA ALA A 212 -16.95 101.04 26.90
C ALA A 212 -15.55 100.17 26.04
N GLU A 213 -14.87 98.77 26.06
CA GLU A 213 -13.72 97.77 25.12
C GLU A 213 -12.80 96.17 25.27
N ASN A 214 -12.03 95.25 24.31
CA ASN A 214 -10.69 94.09 24.08
C ASN A 214 -10.24 92.33 23.79
N THR A 215 -9.04 91.57 23.15
CA THR A 215 -8.18 90.00 23.16
C THR A 215 -7.30 88.86 22.01
N ARG A 216 -6.26 87.70 22.10
CA ARG A 216 -5.51 86.42 21.11
C ARG A 216 -4.08 85.24 21.17
N LEU A 217 -3.69 83.86 20.55
CA LEU A 217 -2.25 82.84 20.26
C LEU A 217 -1.82 81.11 19.77
N ALA A 218 -0.59 80.34 19.22
CA ALA A 218 0.13 78.71 19.13
C ALA A 218 1.17 77.66 18.01
N GLU A 219 2.12 76.44 18.09
CA GLU A 219 2.81 75.24 17.02
C GLU A 219 3.76 73.72 16.96
N ILE A 220 4.97 73.21 17.50
CA ILE A 220 6.04 72.13 16.92
C ILE A 220 6.01 70.50 16.74
N HIS A 221 5.46 69.59 17.60
CA HIS A 221 5.87 68.13 17.83
C HIS A 221 5.84 67.02 16.70
N ARG A 222 5.67 67.28 15.40
CA ARG A 222 5.01 66.30 14.48
C ARG A 222 5.88 65.25 13.71
N GLN A 223 7.21 65.33 13.69
CA GLN A 223 8.01 64.77 12.57
C GLN A 223 8.69 63.39 12.76
N GLU A 224 8.78 62.82 13.96
CA GLU A 224 9.74 61.71 14.23
C GLU A 224 9.28 60.28 13.89
N MET A 225 8.00 60.06 13.59
CA MET A 225 7.41 58.70 13.57
C MET A 225 7.62 57.89 12.28
N GLU A 226 8.05 58.50 11.18
CA GLU A 226 7.90 57.90 9.83
C GLU A 226 9.03 56.92 9.44
N ALA A 227 10.17 56.94 10.14
CA ALA A 227 11.40 56.25 9.72
C ALA A 227 11.46 54.73 9.98
N LYS A 228 10.54 54.14 10.76
CA LYS A 228 10.70 52.78 11.33
C LYS A 228 10.09 51.62 10.53
N LEU A 229 9.45 51.86 9.38
CA LEU A 229 8.67 50.85 8.65
C LEU A 229 9.35 50.22 7.42
N SER A 230 10.58 50.62 7.10
CA SER A 230 11.32 50.19 5.89
C SER A 230 12.06 48.85 6.03
N ALA A 231 12.55 48.50 7.23
CA ALA A 231 13.56 47.46 7.43
C ALA A 231 13.08 45.98 7.34
N ILE A 232 11.78 45.71 7.25
CA ILE A 232 11.23 44.34 7.41
C ILE A 232 11.19 43.53 6.08
N ARG A 233 11.48 44.15 4.93
CA ARG A 233 11.16 43.58 3.60
C ARG A 233 12.20 42.63 2.99
N GLU A 234 13.38 42.46 3.58
CA GLU A 234 14.48 41.70 2.94
C GLU A 234 14.63 40.23 3.40
N SER A 235 13.97 39.83 4.50
CA SER A 235 14.20 38.55 5.21
C SER A 235 13.75 37.26 4.46
N LYS A 236 13.26 37.33 3.22
CA LYS A 236 12.64 36.19 2.50
C LYS A 236 13.27 35.85 1.13
N ARG A 237 14.61 35.74 1.00
CA ARG A 237 15.22 35.35 -0.31
C ARG A 237 16.58 34.62 -0.34
N SER A 238 16.88 33.70 0.57
CA SER A 238 17.84 32.60 0.32
C SER A 238 17.53 31.38 1.21
N LYS A 239 17.14 30.24 0.63
CA LYS A 239 17.94 29.18 -0.04
C LYS A 239 18.39 28.11 0.98
N TRP A 240 17.85 26.89 0.96
CA TRP A 240 17.91 25.86 -0.11
C TRP A 240 19.30 25.22 -0.20
N ALA A 241 19.60 24.32 0.74
CA ALA A 241 20.74 23.41 0.66
C ALA A 241 20.52 22.14 1.51
N ALA A 242 20.89 20.99 0.94
CA ALA A 242 21.34 19.76 1.62
C ALA A 242 20.66 19.30 2.93
N LYS A 243 19.57 18.55 2.80
CA LYS A 243 19.38 17.34 3.63
C LYS A 243 18.99 16.18 2.70
N LYS A 244 19.93 15.26 2.47
CA LYS A 244 19.92 14.28 1.37
C LYS A 244 19.95 12.85 1.93
N GLU A 245 19.32 11.91 1.22
CA GLU A 245 19.21 10.49 1.54
C GLU A 245 20.54 9.68 1.48
N ALA A 246 20.51 8.45 2.03
CA ALA A 246 21.39 7.26 1.80
C ALA A 246 22.81 7.18 2.44
N SER A 247 23.56 6.03 2.45
CA SER A 247 23.35 4.65 3.04
C SER A 247 24.38 3.53 2.59
N ARG A 248 25.48 3.23 3.34
CA ARG A 248 26.32 1.97 3.62
C ARG A 248 26.78 0.78 2.58
N SER A 249 28.13 0.53 2.26
CA SER A 249 29.14 -0.73 2.31
C SER A 249 29.56 -2.04 1.30
N LYS A 250 30.91 -2.44 0.90
CA LYS A 250 31.90 -3.81 0.73
C LYS A 250 32.36 -4.96 -0.57
N SER A 251 33.65 -5.72 -0.98
CA SER A 251 34.20 -7.08 -1.97
C SER A 251 35.79 -7.73 -2.65
N VAL A 252 36.33 -9.05 -3.25
CA VAL A 252 37.76 -9.68 -4.11
C VAL A 252 38.42 -11.33 -4.65
N LEU A 253 39.48 -11.87 -5.63
CA LEU A 253 40.32 -13.37 -6.06
C LEU A 253 41.56 -13.96 -7.31
N VAL A 254 42.39 -15.25 -7.57
CA VAL A 254 43.60 -15.91 -8.67
C VAL A 254 44.36 -17.55 -9.06
N TRP A 255 45.40 -18.11 -10.06
CA TRP A 255 46.51 -19.47 -10.34
C TRP A 255 47.54 -20.25 -11.67
N LYS A 256 48.29 -21.58 -11.91
CA LYS A 256 49.58 -22.28 -12.93
C LYS A 256 50.10 -23.91 -13.62
N ASN A 257 51.38 -24.50 -14.26
CA ASN A 257 51.91 -25.81 -15.31
C ASN A 257 53.46 -26.80 -15.62
N GLY A 258 53.92 -27.89 -16.62
CA GLY A 258 55.35 -28.84 -17.06
C GLY A 258 55.83 -30.22 -18.21
N GLU A 259 57.12 -30.98 -18.58
CA GLU A 259 57.81 -32.02 -19.82
C GLU A 259 59.06 -33.40 -19.98
N ALA A 260 59.71 -34.21 -21.12
CA ALA A 260 60.84 -35.56 -21.37
C ALA A 260 61.76 -36.37 -22.77
N VAL A 261 62.73 -37.57 -22.95
CA VAL A 261 63.77 -38.35 -24.16
C VAL A 261 64.63 -39.98 -24.43
N LEU A 262 65.51 -40.63 -25.52
CA LEU A 262 66.39 -42.14 -25.86
C LEU A 262 67.53 -42.81 -27.15
N GLU A 263 68.29 -44.14 -27.40
CA GLU A 263 69.49 -44.87 -28.49
C GLU A 263 70.00 -46.59 -28.93
N THR A 264 70.99 -47.56 -29.66
CA THR A 264 72.25 -48.15 -30.75
C THR A 264 72.76 -49.86 -31.20
N GLU A 265 73.72 -50.81 -31.95
CA GLU A 265 74.97 -51.39 -33.06
C GLU A 265 75.42 -53.06 -33.69
N ARG A 266 76.53 -53.68 -34.54
CA ARG A 266 77.21 -55.26 -34.99
C ARG A 266 78.46 -55.91 -36.17
N LYS A 267 79.03 -57.30 -36.54
CA LYS A 267 80.46 -58.07 -37.23
C LYS A 267 80.86 -59.46 -38.41
N ASN A 268 82.08 -60.36 -38.74
CA ASN A 268 82.74 -61.42 -40.02
C ASN A 268 83.71 -63.00 -40.09
N HIS A 269 84.55 -64.01 -40.91
CA HIS A 269 85.50 -64.67 -42.25
C HIS A 269 86.23 -66.33 -42.71
N GLY A 270 87.09 -66.95 -43.83
CA GLY A 270 87.93 -68.47 -44.27
C GLY A 270 88.81 -69.26 -45.71
N ASP A 271 89.64 -70.54 -45.98
CA ASP A 271 90.56 -71.36 -47.29
C ASP A 271 91.34 -73.02 -47.65
N LEU A 272 92.13 -73.69 -48.80
CA LEU A 272 92.93 -75.23 -49.25
C LEU A 272 94.03 -75.94 -50.57
N VAL A 273 94.53 -77.33 -51.05
CA VAL A 273 95.66 -78.08 -52.22
C VAL A 273 96.16 -79.78 -52.78
N ALA A 274 97.27 -80.44 -53.64
CA ALA A 274 97.74 -82.01 -54.33
C ALA A 274 99.10 -82.75 -55.38
N GLU A 275 99.40 -84.11 -56.07
CA GLU A 275 100.75 -85.05 -56.78
C GLU A 275 101.01 -86.48 -57.94
N LEU A 276 102.20 -87.23 -58.60
CA LEU A 276 102.54 -88.59 -59.70
C LEU A 276 104.01 -89.51 -60.39
N GLN A 277 104.29 -90.83 -61.14
CA GLN A 277 105.63 -91.68 -61.91
C GLN A 277 105.99 -93.28 -62.81
N GLN A 278 107.12 -93.81 -63.73
CA GLN A 278 108.03 -95.25 -64.27
C GLN A 278 108.46 -96.28 -65.77
N ARG A 279 109.45 -97.42 -66.10
CA ARG A 279 110.07 -98.38 -67.49
C ARG A 279 111.24 -99.78 -67.84
N GLN A 280 111.60 -100.68 -69.04
CA GLN A 280 112.87 -101.77 -69.65
C GLN A 280 113.02 -103.27 -70.74
N ARG A 281 114.12 -104.28 -71.16
CA ARG A 281 114.33 -105.70 -72.16
C ARG A 281 114.38 -107.30 -71.78
N GLN A 282 115.17 -107.94 -70.88
CA GLN A 282 114.81 -109.33 -70.38
C GLN A 282 113.64 -109.23 -69.38
N GLN A 283 113.37 -107.98 -69.00
CA GLN A 283 112.08 -107.34 -69.20
C GLN A 283 111.41 -107.74 -70.53
N ALA A 284 111.30 -106.98 -71.64
CA ALA A 284 110.58 -107.33 -72.92
C ALA A 284 109.65 -108.59 -72.98
N SER A 285 110.12 -109.83 -72.76
CA SER A 285 109.25 -111.00 -72.49
C SER A 285 108.53 -110.95 -71.13
N ARG A 286 109.27 -110.86 -70.01
CA ARG A 286 108.70 -110.52 -68.69
C ARG A 286 107.94 -109.20 -68.70
N TYR A 287 108.31 -108.25 -69.56
CA TYR A 287 107.59 -106.98 -69.75
C TYR A 287 106.38 -107.12 -70.67
N ALA A 288 106.23 -108.21 -71.43
CA ALA A 288 104.96 -108.54 -72.10
C ALA A 288 104.02 -109.24 -71.10
N GLU A 289 104.56 -110.08 -70.23
CA GLU A 289 103.85 -110.73 -69.12
C GLU A 289 103.45 -109.68 -68.04
N GLU A 290 104.40 -108.97 -67.45
CA GLU A 290 104.20 -107.80 -66.57
C GLU A 290 103.28 -106.76 -67.22
N LYS A 291 103.34 -106.52 -68.54
CA LYS A 291 102.41 -105.59 -69.21
C LYS A 291 101.00 -106.18 -69.33
N ALA A 292 100.83 -107.48 -69.62
CA ALA A 292 99.51 -108.11 -69.63
C ALA A 292 98.91 -108.15 -68.22
N GLU A 293 99.72 -108.48 -67.20
CA GLU A 293 99.35 -108.42 -65.78
C GLU A 293 99.07 -106.97 -65.33
N GLN A 294 99.88 -106.00 -65.77
CA GLN A 294 99.69 -104.58 -65.47
C GLN A 294 98.47 -104.00 -66.19
N GLU A 295 98.16 -104.43 -67.42
CA GLU A 295 96.94 -104.06 -68.14
C GLU A 295 95.71 -104.69 -67.47
N ALA A 296 95.78 -105.96 -67.06
CA ALA A 296 94.72 -106.61 -66.28
C ALA A 296 94.53 -105.95 -64.90
N TYR A 297 95.61 -105.60 -64.21
CA TYR A 297 95.60 -104.88 -62.93
C TYR A 297 95.11 -103.44 -63.09
N ILE A 298 95.45 -102.74 -64.18
CA ILE A 298 94.91 -101.41 -64.52
C ILE A 298 93.42 -101.52 -64.81
N GLN A 299 92.97 -102.51 -65.58
CA GLN A 299 91.55 -102.75 -65.85
C GLN A 299 90.79 -103.07 -64.55
N GLN A 300 91.32 -103.96 -63.69
CA GLN A 300 90.75 -104.26 -62.39
C GLN A 300 90.72 -103.02 -61.48
N ARG A 301 91.78 -102.21 -61.47
CA ARG A 301 91.84 -100.94 -60.73
C ARG A 301 90.84 -99.92 -61.27
N ILE A 302 90.62 -99.85 -62.58
CA ILE A 302 89.59 -99.02 -63.23
C ILE A 302 88.19 -99.51 -62.83
N GLN A 303 87.92 -100.81 -62.87
CA GLN A 303 86.63 -101.38 -62.43
C GLN A 303 86.38 -101.12 -60.93
N LEU A 304 87.37 -101.34 -60.06
CA LEU A 304 87.28 -101.05 -58.63
C LEU A 304 87.15 -99.53 -58.34
N HIS A 305 87.70 -98.68 -59.21
CA HIS A 305 87.54 -97.22 -59.12
C HIS A 305 86.14 -96.78 -59.59
N ALA A 306 85.64 -97.32 -60.70
CA ALA A 306 84.29 -97.07 -61.21
C ALA A 306 83.24 -97.51 -60.18
N ALA A 307 83.31 -98.75 -59.68
CA ALA A 307 82.41 -99.24 -58.64
C ALA A 307 82.51 -98.44 -57.32
N ARG A 308 83.67 -97.82 -57.03
CA ARG A 308 83.82 -96.88 -55.90
C ARG A 308 83.14 -95.54 -56.18
N GLN A 309 83.29 -95.00 -57.39
CA GLN A 309 82.60 -93.77 -57.83
C GLN A 309 81.08 -93.95 -57.89
N GLU A 310 80.58 -95.09 -58.38
CA GLU A 310 79.16 -95.43 -58.37
C GLU A 310 78.60 -95.49 -56.95
N ARG A 311 79.27 -96.20 -56.03
CA ARG A 311 78.90 -96.21 -54.60
C ARG A 311 78.93 -94.81 -53.97
N GLN A 312 79.87 -93.96 -54.35
CA GLN A 312 79.91 -92.55 -53.91
C GLN A 312 78.72 -91.75 -54.49
N GLN A 313 78.40 -91.91 -55.78
CA GLN A 313 77.24 -91.27 -56.41
C GLN A 313 75.92 -91.75 -55.80
N GLU A 314 75.77 -93.05 -55.56
CA GLU A 314 74.61 -93.61 -54.85
C GLU A 314 74.46 -93.03 -53.44
N ASN A 315 75.56 -92.95 -52.68
CA ASN A 315 75.52 -92.39 -51.33
C ASN A 315 75.19 -90.88 -51.36
N LEU A 316 75.66 -90.15 -52.37
CA LEU A 316 75.27 -88.75 -52.59
C LEU A 316 73.79 -88.62 -52.99
N ARG A 317 73.26 -89.49 -53.87
CA ARG A 317 71.82 -89.54 -54.21
C ARG A 317 70.99 -89.81 -52.96
N LYS A 318 71.29 -90.87 -52.20
CA LYS A 318 70.65 -91.20 -50.92
C LYS A 318 70.71 -90.03 -49.91
N LEU A 319 71.82 -89.29 -49.84
CA LEU A 319 71.94 -88.09 -49.00
C LEU A 319 71.10 -86.90 -49.51
N VAL A 320 70.92 -86.74 -50.82
CA VAL A 320 70.01 -85.75 -51.41
C VAL A 320 68.56 -86.16 -51.14
N ASP A 321 68.19 -87.41 -51.37
CA ASP A 321 66.84 -87.93 -51.11
C ASP A 321 66.46 -87.76 -49.64
N MET A 322 67.36 -88.11 -48.70
CA MET A 322 67.19 -87.88 -47.26
C MET A 322 67.09 -86.40 -46.85
N ARG A 323 67.65 -85.47 -47.64
CA ARG A 323 67.48 -84.02 -47.44
C ARG A 323 66.15 -83.53 -48.03
N VAL A 324 65.73 -84.06 -49.18
CA VAL A 324 64.47 -83.70 -49.85
C VAL A 324 63.27 -84.21 -49.04
N THR A 325 63.27 -85.46 -48.59
CA THR A 325 62.22 -86.02 -47.72
C THR A 325 62.10 -85.22 -46.43
N ARG A 326 63.21 -84.99 -45.72
CA ARG A 326 63.24 -84.15 -44.51
C ARG A 326 62.80 -82.71 -44.78
N GLY A 327 63.11 -82.15 -45.95
CA GLY A 327 62.61 -80.84 -46.38
C GLY A 327 61.09 -80.82 -46.54
N ILE A 328 60.53 -81.83 -47.19
CA ILE A 328 59.08 -82.02 -47.36
C ILE A 328 58.39 -82.22 -46.00
N GLU A 329 58.99 -82.99 -45.08
CA GLU A 329 58.50 -83.17 -43.70
C GLU A 329 58.48 -81.85 -42.93
N ILE A 330 59.55 -81.04 -43.01
CA ILE A 330 59.62 -79.72 -42.36
C ILE A 330 58.54 -78.79 -42.94
N VAL A 331 58.33 -78.77 -44.26
CA VAL A 331 57.29 -77.97 -44.92
C VAL A 331 55.88 -78.43 -44.52
N LYS A 332 55.62 -79.74 -44.45
CA LYS A 332 54.36 -80.30 -43.95
C LYS A 332 54.10 -79.90 -42.50
N ALA A 333 55.07 -80.11 -41.61
CA ALA A 333 54.96 -79.76 -40.19
C ALA A 333 54.80 -78.24 -39.96
N ALA A 334 55.39 -77.40 -40.81
CA ALA A 334 55.16 -75.96 -40.81
C ALA A 334 53.74 -75.60 -41.30
N GLY A 335 53.24 -76.29 -42.34
CA GLY A 335 51.87 -76.18 -42.83
C GLY A 335 50.84 -76.55 -41.75
N GLU A 336 51.00 -77.69 -41.10
CA GLU A 336 50.14 -78.12 -39.99
C GLU A 336 50.18 -77.16 -38.80
N LYS A 337 51.36 -76.62 -38.45
CA LYS A 337 51.48 -75.60 -37.39
C LYS A 337 50.73 -74.33 -37.77
N ARG A 338 50.78 -73.92 -39.05
CA ARG A 338 50.00 -72.78 -39.58
C ARG A 338 48.49 -73.05 -39.56
N GLN A 339 48.05 -74.25 -39.95
CA GLN A 339 46.64 -74.66 -39.88
C GLN A 339 46.13 -74.62 -38.44
N ARG A 340 46.83 -75.31 -37.51
CA ARG A 340 46.51 -75.29 -36.07
C ARG A 340 46.48 -73.87 -35.48
N ALA A 341 47.39 -73.00 -35.90
CA ALA A 341 47.40 -71.59 -35.49
C ALA A 341 46.23 -70.78 -36.08
N ASN A 342 45.83 -71.04 -37.32
CA ASN A 342 44.64 -70.43 -37.93
C ASN A 342 43.35 -70.90 -37.23
N GLU A 343 43.16 -72.21 -37.07
CA GLU A 343 42.03 -72.77 -36.32
C GLU A 343 41.92 -72.19 -34.91
N THR A 344 43.05 -72.01 -34.22
CA THR A 344 43.07 -71.41 -32.88
C THR A 344 42.64 -69.94 -32.92
N LYS A 345 43.06 -69.16 -33.94
CA LYS A 345 42.63 -67.79 -34.15
C LYS A 345 41.14 -67.70 -34.52
N GLU A 346 40.63 -68.62 -35.31
CA GLU A 346 39.21 -68.69 -35.70
C GLU A 346 38.32 -69.05 -34.50
N ARG A 347 38.77 -69.98 -33.65
CA ARG A 347 38.11 -70.30 -32.35
C ARG A 347 38.16 -69.12 -31.38
N GLN A 348 39.26 -68.38 -31.31
CA GLN A 348 39.34 -67.15 -30.51
C GLN A 348 38.44 -66.05 -31.07
N ALA A 349 38.43 -65.83 -32.38
CA ALA A 349 37.59 -64.81 -33.02
C ALA A 349 36.09 -65.09 -32.84
N THR A 350 35.66 -66.35 -32.97
CA THR A 350 34.27 -66.76 -32.69
C THR A 350 33.92 -66.55 -31.22
N GLN A 351 34.78 -66.97 -30.27
CA GLN A 351 34.59 -66.70 -28.84
C GLN A 351 34.47 -65.19 -28.53
N TYR A 352 35.28 -64.32 -29.14
CA TYR A 352 35.17 -62.88 -28.96
C TYR A 352 33.88 -62.29 -29.56
N VAL A 353 33.41 -62.81 -30.70
CA VAL A 353 32.13 -62.40 -31.31
C VAL A 353 30.93 -62.85 -30.46
N GLU A 354 30.98 -64.06 -29.89
CA GLU A 354 29.94 -64.58 -29.00
C GLU A 354 29.92 -63.81 -27.67
N ALA A 355 31.07 -63.56 -27.05
CA ALA A 355 31.18 -62.72 -25.86
C ALA A 355 30.70 -61.28 -26.11
N GLY A 356 30.99 -60.72 -27.30
CA GLY A 356 30.50 -59.41 -27.72
C GLY A 356 28.98 -59.35 -27.82
N ARG A 357 28.34 -60.37 -28.41
CA ARG A 357 26.87 -60.47 -28.49
C ARG A 357 26.22 -60.55 -27.11
N LEU A 358 26.75 -61.40 -26.22
CA LEU A 358 26.26 -61.51 -24.85
C LEU A 358 26.38 -60.19 -24.09
N LEU A 359 27.50 -59.47 -24.26
CA LEU A 359 27.70 -58.14 -23.67
C LEU A 359 26.72 -57.10 -24.23
N ASP A 360 26.44 -57.10 -25.54
CA ASP A 360 25.44 -56.22 -26.14
C ASP A 360 24.02 -56.53 -25.61
N GLU A 361 23.65 -57.79 -25.49
CA GLU A 361 22.38 -58.23 -24.90
C GLU A 361 22.25 -57.78 -23.44
N GLU A 362 23.29 -57.97 -22.62
CA GLU A 362 23.34 -57.45 -21.25
C GLU A 362 23.23 -55.92 -21.20
N VAL A 363 23.93 -55.19 -22.07
CA VAL A 363 23.85 -53.73 -22.15
C VAL A 363 22.42 -53.27 -22.50
N GLN A 364 21.70 -53.96 -23.39
CA GLN A 364 20.30 -53.63 -23.68
C GLN A 364 19.36 -54.01 -22.52
N LEU A 365 19.61 -55.11 -21.82
CA LEU A 365 18.88 -55.46 -20.59
C LEU A 365 19.12 -54.44 -19.47
N HIS A 366 20.34 -53.95 -19.30
CA HIS A 366 20.66 -52.89 -18.34
C HIS A 366 20.05 -51.54 -18.74
N ARG A 367 20.07 -51.17 -20.03
CA ARG A 367 19.37 -49.97 -20.54
C ARG A 367 17.85 -50.02 -20.31
N THR A 368 17.21 -51.16 -20.57
CA THR A 368 15.76 -51.32 -20.37
C THR A 368 15.38 -51.39 -18.88
N ARG A 369 16.19 -52.02 -18.02
CA ARG A 369 16.07 -51.96 -16.56
C ARG A 369 16.20 -50.52 -16.04
N ALA A 370 17.19 -49.76 -16.51
CA ALA A 370 17.42 -48.37 -16.12
C ALA A 370 16.27 -47.44 -16.53
N ARG A 371 15.78 -47.56 -17.77
CA ARG A 371 14.58 -46.83 -18.25
C ARG A 371 13.37 -47.11 -17.37
N LYS A 372 13.05 -48.39 -17.13
CA LYS A 372 11.96 -48.80 -16.22
C LYS A 372 12.12 -48.29 -14.79
N GLN A 373 13.35 -48.14 -14.29
CA GLN A 373 13.60 -47.54 -12.98
C GLN A 373 13.43 -46.01 -12.98
N GLN A 374 13.82 -45.33 -14.06
CA GLN A 374 13.60 -43.90 -14.24
C GLN A 374 12.11 -43.56 -14.39
N GLU A 375 11.38 -44.33 -15.20
CA GLU A 375 9.92 -44.28 -15.36
C GLU A 375 9.21 -44.46 -14.01
N ARG A 376 9.63 -45.46 -13.20
CA ARG A 376 9.11 -45.67 -11.84
C ARG A 376 9.36 -44.46 -10.93
N ARG A 377 10.60 -43.94 -10.86
CA ARG A 377 10.93 -42.77 -10.04
C ARG A 377 10.16 -41.51 -10.45
N ALA A 378 9.95 -41.31 -11.75
CA ALA A 378 9.12 -40.21 -12.26
C ALA A 378 7.63 -40.39 -11.90
N ASN A 379 7.11 -41.62 -11.97
CA ASN A 379 5.75 -41.93 -11.55
C ASN A 379 5.57 -41.82 -10.02
N GLU A 380 6.59 -42.19 -9.24
CA GLU A 380 6.62 -42.05 -7.78
C GLU A 380 6.61 -40.57 -7.35
N SER A 381 7.33 -39.68 -8.04
CA SER A 381 7.29 -38.24 -7.75
C SER A 381 5.96 -37.62 -8.19
N LEU A 382 5.42 -37.98 -9.36
CA LEU A 382 4.07 -37.59 -9.78
C LEU A 382 3.01 -38.06 -8.77
N ALA A 383 3.12 -39.29 -8.26
CA ALA A 383 2.19 -39.83 -7.26
C ALA A 383 2.29 -39.12 -5.90
N GLN A 384 3.49 -38.72 -5.47
CA GLN A 384 3.66 -37.91 -4.27
C GLN A 384 3.10 -36.50 -4.44
N ASN A 385 3.35 -35.86 -5.59
CA ASN A 385 2.83 -34.54 -5.90
C ASN A 385 1.30 -34.55 -5.99
N TYR A 386 0.72 -35.50 -6.73
CA TYR A 386 -0.73 -35.68 -6.82
C TYR A 386 -1.38 -35.93 -5.45
N ARG A 387 -0.81 -36.77 -4.59
CA ARG A 387 -1.32 -36.99 -3.22
C ARG A 387 -1.28 -35.73 -2.38
N ARG A 388 -0.18 -34.96 -2.43
CA ARG A 388 -0.04 -33.69 -1.71
C ARG A 388 -1.03 -32.64 -2.21
N TRP A 389 -1.16 -32.51 -3.53
CA TRP A 389 -2.10 -31.60 -4.18
C TRP A 389 -3.54 -31.97 -3.84
N ASN A 390 -3.95 -33.22 -4.03
CA ASN A 390 -5.32 -33.67 -3.77
C ASN A 390 -5.70 -33.57 -2.30
N HIS A 391 -4.79 -33.88 -1.36
CA HIS A 391 -5.03 -33.66 0.06
C HIS A 391 -5.16 -32.17 0.43
N ARG A 392 -4.31 -31.30 -0.14
CA ARG A 392 -4.42 -29.85 0.07
C ARG A 392 -5.71 -29.29 -0.52
N ALA A 393 -6.10 -29.77 -1.71
CA ALA A 393 -7.35 -29.44 -2.39
C ALA A 393 -8.59 -30.03 -1.70
N ALA A 394 -8.48 -31.12 -0.94
CA ALA A 394 -9.53 -31.59 -0.05
C ALA A 394 -9.70 -30.59 1.10
N ARG A 395 -8.61 -30.34 1.85
CA ARG A 395 -8.60 -29.49 3.04
C ARG A 395 -9.05 -28.06 2.77
N ILE A 396 -8.57 -27.41 1.70
CA ILE A 396 -8.94 -26.02 1.36
C ILE A 396 -10.41 -25.92 0.95
N MET A 397 -10.97 -26.92 0.27
CA MET A 397 -12.40 -26.96 -0.09
C MET A 397 -13.26 -27.22 1.15
N GLU A 398 -12.80 -28.04 2.09
CA GLU A 398 -13.46 -28.32 3.37
C GLU A 398 -13.47 -27.08 4.29
N GLU A 399 -12.30 -26.44 4.49
CA GLU A 399 -12.13 -25.14 5.18
C GLU A 399 -13.07 -24.07 4.59
N LEU A 400 -13.16 -24.00 3.26
CA LEU A 400 -14.03 -23.07 2.56
C LEU A 400 -15.52 -23.40 2.72
N HIS A 401 -15.91 -24.67 2.59
CA HIS A 401 -17.30 -25.09 2.77
C HIS A 401 -17.77 -24.80 4.20
N GLU A 402 -16.92 -25.04 5.21
CA GLU A 402 -17.20 -24.62 6.58
C GLU A 402 -17.33 -23.10 6.73
N ALA A 403 -16.45 -22.31 6.10
CA ALA A 403 -16.52 -20.85 6.16
C ALA A 403 -17.82 -20.29 5.54
N MET A 404 -18.24 -20.81 4.37
CA MET A 404 -19.49 -20.41 3.72
C MET A 404 -20.73 -20.85 4.52
N ALA A 405 -20.73 -22.07 5.07
CA ALA A 405 -21.83 -22.55 5.90
C ALA A 405 -21.99 -21.75 7.21
N ARG A 406 -20.88 -21.25 7.78
CA ARG A 406 -20.91 -20.32 8.92
C ARG A 406 -21.49 -18.95 8.53
N GLU A 407 -21.07 -18.37 7.41
CA GLU A 407 -21.66 -17.11 6.89
C GLU A 407 -23.17 -17.25 6.68
N GLU A 408 -23.61 -18.36 6.07
CA GLU A 408 -25.02 -18.65 5.81
C GLU A 408 -25.83 -18.78 7.10
N ALA A 409 -25.35 -19.57 8.07
CA ALA A 409 -26.00 -19.72 9.37
C ALA A 409 -26.05 -18.39 10.16
N GLU A 410 -25.02 -17.55 10.07
CA GLU A 410 -25.01 -16.21 10.69
C GLU A 410 -25.95 -15.24 9.97
N ALA A 411 -26.10 -15.34 8.65
CA ALA A 411 -27.06 -14.58 7.87
C ALA A 411 -28.52 -14.99 8.18
N GLU A 412 -28.80 -16.28 8.34
CA GLU A 412 -30.11 -16.78 8.77
C GLU A 412 -30.44 -16.36 10.21
N GLN A 413 -29.46 -16.37 11.12
CA GLN A 413 -29.62 -15.85 12.49
C GLN A 413 -29.91 -14.34 12.48
N GLN A 414 -29.23 -13.55 11.66
CA GLN A 414 -29.52 -12.11 11.51
C GLN A 414 -30.92 -11.85 10.93
N GLN A 415 -31.35 -12.63 9.93
CA GLN A 415 -32.70 -12.51 9.34
C GLN A 415 -33.80 -12.91 10.33
N SER A 416 -33.64 -14.02 11.05
CA SER A 416 -34.61 -14.48 12.05
C SER A 416 -34.67 -13.57 13.27
N ALA A 417 -33.54 -13.02 13.73
CA ALA A 417 -33.50 -11.98 14.76
C ALA A 417 -34.20 -10.68 14.30
N ALA A 418 -34.02 -10.27 13.03
CA ALA A 418 -34.73 -9.12 12.48
C ALA A 418 -36.25 -9.35 12.42
N ALA A 419 -36.69 -10.53 11.99
CA ALA A 419 -38.10 -10.92 11.95
C ALA A 419 -38.72 -11.00 13.36
N HIS A 420 -37.99 -11.53 14.35
CA HIS A 420 -38.47 -11.61 15.72
C HIS A 420 -38.61 -10.21 16.36
N ASN A 421 -37.66 -9.31 16.12
CA ASN A 421 -37.75 -7.91 16.58
C ASN A 421 -38.95 -7.17 15.96
N GLN A 422 -39.25 -7.37 14.67
CA GLN A 422 -40.45 -6.79 14.05
C GLN A 422 -41.75 -7.34 14.67
N ARG A 423 -41.79 -8.64 15.00
CA ARG A 423 -42.95 -9.27 15.67
C ARG A 423 -43.11 -8.79 17.12
N GLY A 424 -42.00 -8.60 17.85
CA GLY A 424 -42.00 -8.03 19.20
C GLY A 424 -42.47 -6.57 19.22
N ALA A 425 -42.04 -5.75 18.26
CA ALA A 425 -42.47 -4.35 18.13
C ALA A 425 -43.99 -4.20 17.92
N LEU A 426 -44.62 -5.13 17.21
CA LEU A 426 -46.08 -5.17 17.04
C LEU A 426 -46.82 -5.78 18.24
N SER A 427 -46.19 -6.69 18.99
CA SER A 427 -46.79 -7.29 20.19
C SER A 427 -46.71 -6.40 21.43
N SER A 428 -45.80 -5.42 21.47
CA SER A 428 -45.60 -4.51 22.62
C SER A 428 -46.69 -3.41 22.75
N ALA A 429 -47.83 -3.56 22.06
CA ALA A 429 -48.95 -2.62 22.11
C ALA A 429 -49.96 -2.91 23.24
N HIS A 430 -49.98 -4.13 23.79
CA HIS A 430 -50.82 -4.53 24.93
C HIS A 430 -49.97 -5.29 25.95
N GLY A 431 -49.92 -4.81 27.19
CA GLY A 431 -49.11 -5.36 28.28
C GLY A 431 -49.15 -4.43 29.49
N ASP A 432 -50.05 -4.73 30.43
CA ASP A 432 -50.43 -3.79 31.49
C ASP A 432 -49.33 -3.47 32.50
N SER A 433 -49.38 -2.23 33.00
CA SER A 433 -48.58 -1.81 34.15
C SER A 433 -49.21 -2.33 35.44
N GLN A 434 -48.68 -3.42 36.00
CA GLN A 434 -48.92 -3.78 37.39
C GLN A 434 -47.64 -3.71 38.22
N ARG A 435 -47.67 -2.82 39.22
CA ARG A 435 -46.76 -2.85 40.37
C ARG A 435 -47.23 -3.91 41.36
N SER A 436 -46.33 -4.74 41.86
CA SER A 436 -46.48 -5.45 43.13
C SER A 436 -45.25 -5.18 44.01
N TRP A 437 -45.44 -5.22 45.32
CA TRP A 437 -44.41 -4.87 46.32
C TRP A 437 -44.04 -6.09 47.19
N ALA A 438 -42.83 -6.01 47.74
CA ALA A 438 -42.37 -6.62 49.01
C ALA A 438 -42.15 -8.15 49.11
N THR A 439 -41.06 -8.49 49.83
CA THR A 439 -40.80 -9.74 50.60
C THR A 439 -40.81 -11.10 49.86
N GLY A 440 -39.96 -12.07 50.21
CA GLY A 440 -38.86 -12.09 51.19
C GLY A 440 -38.28 -13.50 51.41
N GLU A 441 -37.29 -13.60 52.30
CA GLU A 441 -36.74 -14.84 52.91
C GLU A 441 -35.84 -15.79 52.07
N ARG A 442 -35.16 -16.69 52.80
CA ARG A 442 -33.96 -17.45 52.40
C ARG A 442 -34.23 -18.94 52.17
N SER A 443 -33.56 -19.51 51.17
CA SER A 443 -32.85 -20.81 51.27
C SER A 443 -31.86 -20.95 50.08
N GLY A 444 -30.86 -21.83 50.06
CA GLY A 444 -30.43 -22.76 51.11
C GLY A 444 -29.21 -23.63 50.76
N SER A 445 -28.01 -23.05 50.67
CA SER A 445 -26.72 -23.77 50.72
C SER A 445 -26.31 -24.55 49.43
N PRO A 446 -25.10 -25.17 49.32
CA PRO A 446 -24.30 -25.07 48.07
C PRO A 446 -23.83 -26.40 47.42
N GLN A 447 -23.24 -26.30 46.22
CA GLN A 447 -22.28 -27.30 45.72
C GLN A 447 -21.17 -26.69 44.82
N ARG A 448 -19.98 -27.29 44.85
CA ARG A 448 -18.75 -26.91 44.11
C ARG A 448 -17.71 -28.04 44.26
N PRO A 449 -16.70 -28.15 43.37
CA PRO A 449 -16.73 -28.49 41.95
C PRO A 449 -16.46 -30.01 41.76
N PRO A 450 -15.99 -30.51 40.59
CA PRO A 450 -14.53 -30.64 40.44
C PRO A 450 -13.92 -30.42 39.03
N PHE A 451 -12.67 -29.94 39.04
CA PHE A 451 -11.54 -30.21 38.11
C PHE A 451 -11.74 -30.45 36.59
N THR A 452 -11.17 -29.52 35.81
CA THR A 452 -10.21 -29.82 34.71
C THR A 452 -9.04 -28.83 34.83
N ALA A 453 -7.90 -29.24 35.40
CA ALA A 453 -6.76 -29.79 34.65
C ALA A 453 -6.03 -28.74 33.78
N CYS A 454 -5.10 -28.00 34.39
CA CYS A 454 -4.09 -27.24 33.64
C CYS A 454 -3.08 -28.20 33.00
N LEU A 455 -2.77 -28.00 31.72
CA LEU A 455 -1.63 -28.66 31.08
C LEU A 455 -0.31 -27.94 31.45
N PRO A 456 0.82 -28.68 31.53
CA PRO A 456 2.09 -28.12 32.00
C PRO A 456 2.79 -27.23 30.98
N SER A 457 3.61 -26.30 31.47
CA SER A 457 4.57 -25.54 30.67
C SER A 457 5.65 -26.48 30.10
N PRO A 458 5.91 -26.50 28.78
CA PRO A 458 7.02 -27.24 28.20
C PRO A 458 8.33 -26.45 28.40
N THR A 459 9.09 -26.81 29.42
CA THR A 459 10.46 -26.31 29.65
C THR A 459 11.47 -27.41 29.29
N GLU A 460 12.46 -27.04 28.47
CA GLU A 460 13.72 -27.75 28.18
C GLU A 460 13.67 -29.18 27.57
N PHE A 461 14.11 -29.27 26.31
CA PHE A 461 15.19 -30.16 25.80
C PHE A 461 15.28 -29.94 24.27
N ALA A 462 16.44 -29.87 23.60
CA ALA A 462 17.84 -29.83 24.07
C ALA A 462 18.74 -29.21 22.98
N VAL A 463 19.84 -28.56 23.38
CA VAL A 463 21.21 -28.65 22.80
C VAL A 463 22.19 -28.42 23.93
#